data_AF-A0A529KZE5-F1
#
_entry.id   AF-A0A529KZE5-F1
#
_cell.length_a   1.000
_cell.length_b   1.000
_cell.length_c   1.000
_cell.angle_alpha   90.00
_cell.angle_beta   90.00
_cell.angle_gamma   90.00
#
_symmetry.space_group_name_H-M   'P 1'
#
loop_
_entity.id
_entity.type
_entity.pdbx_description
1 polymer ?
#
loop_
_entity_poly.entity_id
_entity_poly.type
_entity_poly.pdbx_seq_one_letter_code
_entity_poly.pdbx_strand_id
1 'polypeptide(L)'
;MTAEAASPDQRYAAFRHRPFLSYWTARFLTTFATQIVSVAVGWQIYDLTRNPFDLGIVGIVQFLPSLLLVLVTGVVADRFGRRLIMTLASLVEGGCALAILFLTLRGLTGPLPIFVVLALFGVARAFYGP
;
A
#
# COMPACT_ATOMS: atom_id res chain seq x y z
N MET A 1 -35.02 -10.13 28.42
CA MET A 1 -33.97 -9.93 29.45
C MET A 1 -32.65 -9.76 28.73
N THR A 2 -32.43 -8.52 28.27
CA THR A 2 -31.29 -7.66 28.67
C THR A 2 -29.98 -8.15 28.07
N ALA A 3 -29.71 -7.69 26.84
CA ALA A 3 -28.37 -7.61 26.30
C ALA A 3 -27.51 -6.86 27.32
N GLU A 4 -26.62 -7.59 27.99
CA GLU A 4 -25.69 -7.06 28.96
C GLU A 4 -24.77 -6.09 28.21
N ALA A 5 -25.00 -4.80 28.42
CA ALA A 5 -24.20 -3.75 27.78
C ALA A 5 -22.76 -3.92 28.24
N ALA A 6 -21.90 -4.44 27.34
CA ALA A 6 -20.48 -4.60 27.59
C ALA A 6 -19.91 -3.30 28.18
N SER A 7 -19.35 -3.42 29.40
CA SER A 7 -18.77 -2.31 30.15
C SER A 7 -17.82 -1.48 29.27
N PRO A 8 -17.75 -0.14 29.43
CA PRO A 8 -16.92 0.74 28.59
C PRO A 8 -15.47 0.28 28.46
N ASP A 9 -14.92 -0.33 29.52
CA ASP A 9 -13.55 -0.85 29.58
C ASP A 9 -13.30 -2.07 28.68
N GLN A 10 -14.33 -2.88 28.40
CA GLN A 10 -14.20 -4.04 27.50
C GLN A 10 -14.13 -3.61 26.03
N ARG A 11 -14.65 -2.43 25.66
CA ARG A 11 -14.62 -1.93 24.27
C ARG A 11 -13.21 -1.61 23.79
N TYR A 12 -12.31 -1.22 24.70
CA TYR A 12 -10.91 -0.90 24.40
C TYR A 12 -9.92 -2.02 24.76
N ALA A 13 -10.42 -3.20 25.16
CA ALA A 13 -9.57 -4.32 25.56
C ALA A 13 -8.59 -4.75 24.45
N ALA A 14 -8.97 -4.63 23.17
CA ALA A 14 -8.10 -4.91 22.03
C ALA A 14 -6.82 -4.06 22.03
N PHE A 15 -6.91 -2.78 22.42
CA PHE A 15 -5.77 -1.85 22.47
C PHE A 15 -4.85 -2.10 23.68
N ARG A 16 -5.21 -2.94 24.65
CA ARG A 16 -4.28 -3.35 25.74
C ARG A 16 -3.25 -4.38 25.28
N HIS A 17 -3.48 -5.05 24.15
CA HIS A 17 -2.52 -6.01 23.61
C HIS A 17 -1.45 -5.28 22.79
N ARG A 18 -0.24 -5.14 23.35
CA ARG A 18 0.92 -4.51 22.68
C ARG A 18 1.17 -5.01 21.24
N PRO A 19 1.08 -6.33 20.93
CA PRO A 19 1.23 -6.81 19.56
C PRO A 19 0.14 -6.29 18.62
N PHE A 20 -1.11 -6.22 19.10
CA PHE A 20 -2.23 -5.67 18.34
C PHE A 20 -2.03 -4.19 18.05
N LEU A 21 -1.59 -3.40 19.04
CA LEU A 21 -1.26 -1.98 18.84
C LEU A 21 -0.18 -1.80 17.77
N SER A 22 0.91 -2.56 17.84
CA SER A 22 2.01 -2.45 16.86
C SER A 22 1.55 -2.81 15.44
N TYR A 23 0.70 -3.83 15.31
CA TYR A 23 0.12 -4.20 14.03
C TYR A 23 -0.83 -3.13 13.51
N TRP A 24 -1.70 -2.60 14.39
CA TRP A 24 -2.68 -1.59 14.03
C TRP A 24 -2.02 -0.28 13.60
N THR A 25 -1.01 0.20 14.34
CA THR A 25 -0.26 1.41 13.96
C THR A 25 0.50 1.21 12.67
N ALA A 26 1.20 0.07 12.50
CA ALA A 26 1.88 -0.25 11.25
C ALA A 26 0.89 -0.30 10.08
N ARG A 27 -0.27 -0.92 10.26
CA ARG A 27 -1.32 -1.00 9.23
C ARG A 27 -1.85 0.37 8.86
N PHE A 28 -2.12 1.20 9.86
CA PHE A 28 -2.62 2.55 9.67
C PHE A 28 -1.58 3.42 8.94
N LEU A 29 -0.33 3.46 9.42
CA LEU A 29 0.76 4.22 8.80
C LEU A 29 1.02 3.79 7.36
N THR A 30 1.07 2.48 7.10
CA THR A 30 1.30 1.96 5.74
C THR A 30 0.16 2.40 4.81
N THR A 31 -1.08 2.22 5.23
CA THR A 31 -2.25 2.62 4.42
C THR A 31 -2.26 4.12 4.17
N PHE A 32 -1.91 4.93 5.17
CA PHE A 32 -1.82 6.38 5.04
C PHE A 32 -0.70 6.78 4.06
N ALA A 33 0.48 6.17 4.18
CA ALA A 33 1.59 6.39 3.25
C ALA A 33 1.23 6.04 1.81
N THR A 34 0.51 4.93 1.59
CA THR A 34 0.00 4.54 0.26
C THR A 34 -0.87 5.64 -0.37
N GLN A 35 -1.75 6.26 0.41
CA GLN A 35 -2.61 7.34 -0.10
C GLN A 35 -1.79 8.59 -0.47
N ILE A 36 -0.78 8.93 0.33
CA ILE A 36 0.15 10.02 0.00
C ILE A 36 0.88 9.73 -1.31
N VAL A 37 1.45 8.53 -1.46
CA VAL A 37 2.18 8.13 -2.67
C VAL A 37 1.26 8.16 -3.90
N SER A 38 0.02 7.66 -3.77
CA SER A 38 -0.96 7.68 -4.86
C SER A 38 -1.26 9.11 -5.33
N VAL A 39 -1.43 10.06 -4.41
CA VAL A 39 -1.70 11.46 -4.76
C VAL A 39 -0.45 12.14 -5.33
N ALA A 40 0.71 11.91 -4.73
CA ALA A 40 1.97 12.49 -5.15
C ALA A 40 2.37 12.05 -6.57
N VAL A 41 2.28 10.74 -6.87
CA VAL A 41 2.60 10.20 -8.20
C VAL A 41 1.60 10.70 -9.25
N GLY A 42 0.31 10.79 -8.89
CA GLY A 42 -0.70 11.37 -9.78
C GLY A 42 -0.34 12.80 -10.18
N TRP A 43 -0.06 13.67 -9.20
CA TRP A 43 0.37 15.04 -9.47
C TRP A 43 1.67 15.13 -10.24
N GLN A 44 2.66 14.30 -9.90
CA GLN A 44 3.96 14.28 -10.58
C GLN A 44 3.82 13.94 -12.06
N ILE A 45 3.06 12.89 -12.40
CA ILE A 45 2.85 12.50 -13.79
C ILE A 45 2.06 13.58 -14.54
N TYR A 46 1.04 14.16 -13.91
CA TYR A 46 0.26 15.24 -14.53
C TYR A 46 1.11 16.48 -14.81
N ASP A 47 1.99 16.89 -13.90
CA ASP A 47 2.85 18.04 -14.14
C ASP A 47 3.84 17.79 -15.29
N LEU A 48 4.29 16.53 -15.45
CA LEU A 48 5.21 16.12 -16.50
C LEU A 48 4.58 15.97 -17.87
N THR A 49 3.43 15.31 -17.98
CA THR A 49 2.83 15.01 -19.28
C THR A 49 1.75 16.02 -19.67
N ARG A 50 1.20 16.76 -18.69
CA ARG A 50 0.06 17.68 -18.84
C ARG A 50 -1.15 17.03 -19.51
N ASN A 51 -1.26 15.70 -19.45
CA ASN A 51 -2.29 14.93 -20.12
C ASN A 51 -3.14 14.15 -19.09
N PRO A 52 -4.46 14.41 -19.00
CA PRO A 52 -5.37 13.66 -18.13
C PRO A 52 -5.44 12.15 -18.43
N PHE A 53 -5.10 11.71 -19.65
CA PHE A 53 -5.10 10.29 -20.00
C PHE A 53 -4.05 9.50 -19.19
N ASP A 54 -2.89 10.10 -18.92
CA ASP A 54 -1.83 9.44 -18.16
C ASP A 54 -2.18 9.26 -16.69
N LEU A 55 -3.01 10.16 -16.13
CA LEU A 55 -3.60 9.98 -14.81
C LEU A 55 -4.51 8.74 -14.74
N GLY A 56 -5.27 8.48 -15.82
CA GLY A 56 -6.04 7.25 -15.96
C GLY A 56 -5.15 6.00 -15.95
N ILE A 57 -4.03 6.04 -16.67
CA ILE A 57 -3.04 4.96 -16.69
C ILE A 57 -2.43 4.76 -15.29
N VAL A 58 -2.08 5.82 -14.57
CA VAL A 58 -1.59 5.76 -13.18
C VAL A 58 -2.58 5.02 -12.28
N GLY A 59 -3.89 5.28 -12.41
CA GLY A 59 -4.92 4.56 -11.66
C GLY A 59 -4.97 3.07 -12.00
N ILE A 60 -4.92 2.74 -13.31
CA ILE A 60 -4.92 1.35 -13.78
C ILE A 60 -3.68 0.61 -13.26
N VAL A 61 -2.49 1.18 -13.38
CA VAL A 61 -1.22 0.56 -12.95
C VAL A 61 -1.20 0.30 -11.43
N GLN A 62 -1.85 1.15 -10.63
CA GLN A 62 -1.94 0.95 -9.18
C GLN A 62 -2.94 -0.14 -8.77
N PHE A 63 -4.00 -0.35 -9.54
CA PHE A 63 -5.08 -1.27 -9.18
C PHE A 63 -4.99 -2.63 -9.88
N LEU A 64 -4.63 -2.64 -11.15
CA LEU A 64 -4.61 -3.82 -12.01
C LEU A 64 -3.76 -4.97 -11.45
N PRO A 65 -2.55 -4.75 -10.89
CA PRO A 65 -1.77 -5.83 -10.31
C PRO A 65 -2.47 -6.48 -9.12
N SER A 66 -3.12 -5.68 -8.27
CA SER A 66 -3.88 -6.20 -7.12
C SER A 66 -5.08 -7.04 -7.56
N LEU A 67 -5.77 -6.62 -8.62
CA LEU A 67 -6.90 -7.37 -9.17
C LEU A 67 -6.44 -8.70 -9.78
N LEU A 68 -5.36 -8.69 -10.58
CA LEU A 68 -4.87 -9.88 -11.28
C LEU A 68 -4.23 -10.91 -10.34
N LEU A 69 -3.58 -10.45 -9.26
CA LEU A 69 -2.83 -11.29 -8.35
C LEU A 69 -3.62 -11.75 -7.13
N VAL A 70 -4.88 -11.33 -6.95
CA VAL A 70 -5.67 -11.61 -5.74
C VAL A 70 -5.74 -13.11 -5.37
N LEU A 71 -5.85 -14.00 -6.36
CA LEU A 71 -5.86 -15.45 -6.10
C LEU A 71 -4.47 -15.99 -5.75
N VAL A 72 -3.43 -15.45 -6.39
CA VAL A 72 -2.04 -15.87 -6.19
C VAL A 72 -1.54 -15.42 -4.82
N THR A 73 -1.86 -14.20 -4.41
CA THR A 73 -1.44 -13.62 -3.13
C THR A 73 -2.01 -14.40 -1.96
N GLY A 74 -3.26 -14.88 -2.06
CA GLY A 74 -3.88 -15.75 -1.06
C GLY A 74 -3.12 -17.07 -0.89
N VAL A 75 -2.90 -17.81 -1.98
CA VAL A 75 -2.17 -19.10 -1.93
C VAL A 75 -0.74 -18.94 -1.38
N VAL A 76 -0.05 -17.86 -1.78
CA VAL A 76 1.30 -17.56 -1.28
C VAL A 76 1.27 -17.17 0.20
N ALA A 77 0.32 -16.33 0.63
CA ALA A 77 0.18 -15.91 2.03
C ALA A 77 -0.12 -17.09 2.96
N ASP A 78 -0.93 -18.04 2.52
CA ASP A 78 -1.27 -19.23 3.29
C ASP A 78 -0.08 -20.18 3.42
N ARG A 79 0.73 -20.32 2.35
CA ARG A 79 1.89 -21.25 2.34
C ARG A 79 3.10 -20.73 3.12
N PHE A 80 3.41 -19.44 3.00
CA PHE A 80 4.63 -18.85 3.57
C PHE A 80 4.39 -18.09 4.88
N GLY A 81 3.14 -17.99 5.32
CA GLY A 81 2.74 -17.28 6.53
C GLY A 81 2.46 -15.81 6.26
N ARG A 82 1.22 -15.40 6.57
CA ARG A 82 0.69 -14.06 6.31
C ARG A 82 1.57 -12.93 6.86
N ARG A 83 2.13 -13.10 8.06
CA ARG A 83 3.00 -12.08 8.69
C ARG A 83 4.28 -11.81 7.89
N LEU A 84 4.91 -12.85 7.35
CA LEU A 84 6.14 -12.71 6.56
C LEU A 84 5.84 -11.99 5.24
N ILE A 85 4.81 -12.44 4.52
CA ILE A 85 4.40 -11.86 3.24
C ILE A 85 4.00 -10.39 3.40
N MET A 86 3.22 -10.05 4.43
CA MET A 86 2.87 -8.66 4.70
C MET A 86 4.09 -7.80 5.03
N THR A 87 5.06 -8.32 5.78
CA THR A 87 6.29 -7.57 6.12
C THR A 87 7.14 -7.32 4.88
N LEU A 88 7.34 -8.33 4.03
CA LEU A 88 8.08 -8.18 2.78
C LEU A 88 7.38 -7.21 1.81
N ALA A 89 6.06 -7.30 1.69
CA ALA A 89 5.26 -6.38 0.88
C ALA A 89 5.45 -4.92 1.33
N SER A 90 5.35 -4.65 2.63
CA SER A 90 5.58 -3.30 3.17
C SER A 90 7.01 -2.79 2.94
N LEU A 91 8.02 -3.66 3.00
CA LEU A 91 9.41 -3.29 2.69
C LEU A 91 9.58 -2.94 1.22
N VAL A 92 8.96 -3.69 0.32
CA VAL A 92 8.98 -3.40 -1.13
C VAL A 92 8.24 -2.11 -1.45
N GLU A 93 7.07 -1.86 -0.84
CA GLU A 93 6.34 -0.59 -0.97
C GLU A 93 7.20 0.60 -0.52
N GLY A 94 7.84 0.48 0.66
CA GLY A 94 8.75 1.50 1.18
C GLY A 94 9.96 1.73 0.26
N GLY A 95 10.55 0.67 -0.28
CA GLY A 95 11.63 0.75 -1.25
C GLY A 95 11.21 1.45 -2.55
N CYS A 96 10.01 1.15 -3.06
CA CYS A 96 9.46 1.81 -4.25
C CYS A 96 9.19 3.30 -3.99
N ALA A 97 8.65 3.66 -2.82
CA ALA A 97 8.44 5.06 -2.44
C ALA A 97 9.77 5.84 -2.37
N LEU A 98 10.83 5.23 -1.81
CA LEU A 98 12.17 5.81 -1.80
C LEU A 98 12.77 5.93 -3.20
N ALA A 99 12.54 4.95 -4.08
CA ALA A 99 12.99 5.01 -5.46
C ALA A 99 12.29 6.13 -6.24
N ILE A 100 10.97 6.30 -6.09
CA ILE A 100 10.22 7.42 -6.67
C ILE A 100 10.79 8.74 -6.14
N LEU A 101 10.96 8.88 -4.83
CA LEU A 101 11.54 10.08 -4.22
C LEU A 101 12.94 10.41 -4.80
N PHE A 102 13.80 9.40 -4.92
CA PHE A 102 15.14 9.58 -5.48
C PHE A 102 15.10 10.01 -6.95
N LEU A 103 14.24 9.40 -7.78
CA LEU A 103 14.06 9.79 -9.18
C LEU A 103 13.58 11.24 -9.31
N THR A 104 12.61 11.63 -8.47
CA THR A 104 12.08 13.00 -8.40
C THR A 104 13.18 14.00 -8.02
N LEU A 105 13.96 13.72 -6.97
CA LEU A 105 15.04 14.61 -6.50
C LEU A 105 16.18 14.75 -7.51
N ARG A 106 16.45 13.73 -8.32
CA ARG A 106 17.47 13.75 -9.37
C ARG A 106 17.03 14.47 -10.64
N GLY A 107 15.77 14.89 -10.74
CA GLY A 107 15.23 15.46 -11.97
C GLY A 107 15.14 14.44 -13.12
N LEU A 108 15.23 13.15 -12.82
CA LEU A 108 15.05 12.06 -13.78
C LEU A 108 13.55 11.84 -13.98
N THR A 109 12.88 12.86 -14.51
CA THR A 109 11.43 12.96 -14.61
C THR A 109 10.87 12.33 -15.89
N GLY A 110 11.53 11.28 -16.40
CA GLY A 110 10.94 10.46 -17.44
C GLY A 110 9.68 9.77 -16.89
N PRO A 111 8.55 9.78 -17.61
CA PRO A 111 7.32 9.11 -17.15
C PRO A 111 7.51 7.59 -17.04
N LEU A 112 8.32 6.98 -17.90
CA LEU A 112 8.55 5.53 -17.96
C LEU A 112 9.14 4.94 -16.64
N PRO A 113 10.26 5.44 -16.08
CA PRO A 113 10.77 4.96 -14.80
C PRO A 113 9.74 5.02 -13.67
N ILE A 114 8.96 6.10 -13.62
CA ILE A 114 7.92 6.28 -12.59
C ILE A 114 6.84 5.21 -12.76
N PHE A 115 6.37 4.96 -13.98
CA PHE A 115 5.39 3.91 -14.25
C PHE A 115 5.89 2.51 -13.88
N VAL A 116 7.16 2.20 -14.15
CA VAL A 116 7.76 0.89 -13.79
C VAL A 116 7.79 0.70 -12.28
N VAL A 117 8.27 1.70 -11.54
CA VAL A 117 8.30 1.63 -10.07
C VAL A 117 6.89 1.59 -9.48
N LEU A 118 5.95 2.34 -10.07
CA LEU A 118 4.55 2.34 -9.67
C LEU A 118 3.86 0.98 -9.89
N ALA A 119 4.16 0.30 -11.01
CA ALA A 119 3.66 -1.05 -11.26
C ALA A 119 4.16 -2.03 -10.20
N LEU A 120 5.45 -1.94 -9.84
CA LEU A 120 6.08 -2.74 -8.80
C LEU A 120 5.45 -2.46 -7.42
N PHE A 121 5.16 -1.19 -7.13
CA PHE A 121 4.41 -0.78 -5.95
C PHE A 121 3.01 -1.40 -5.91
N GLY A 122 2.27 -1.39 -7.03
CA GLY A 122 0.96 -2.03 -7.15
C GLY A 122 0.99 -3.55 -6.93
N VAL A 123 2.04 -4.23 -7.39
CA VAL A 123 2.27 -5.66 -7.11
C VAL A 123 2.52 -5.88 -5.63
N ALA A 124 3.41 -5.11 -5.00
CA ALA A 124 3.70 -5.23 -3.57
C ALA A 124 2.44 -5.03 -2.72
N ARG A 125 1.61 -4.05 -3.09
CA ARG A 125 0.32 -3.79 -2.45
C ARG A 125 -0.63 -4.98 -2.49
N ALA A 126 -0.63 -5.76 -3.58
CA ALA A 126 -1.44 -6.98 -3.70
C ALA A 126 -1.09 -8.01 -2.61
N PHE A 127 0.20 -8.13 -2.28
CA PHE A 127 0.68 -9.03 -1.22
C PHE A 127 0.48 -8.46 0.20
N TYR A 128 0.22 -7.16 0.34
CA TYR A 128 -0.04 -6.53 1.63
C TYR A 128 -1.49 -6.72 2.13
N GLY A 129 -2.44 -6.89 1.21
CA GLY A 129 -3.82 -7.26 1.50
C GLY A 129 -4.24 -8.55 0.80
N PRO A 130 -3.67 -9.72 1.19
CA PRO A 130 -4.12 -11.02 0.69
C PRO A 130 -5.47 -11.39 1.31
#